data_AF-A0A955EJ89-F1
#
_entry.id   AF-A0A955EJ89-F1
#
_cell.length_a   1.000
_cell.length_b   1.000
_cell.length_c   1.000
_cell.angle_alpha   90.00
_cell.angle_beta   90.00
_cell.angle_gamma   90.00
#
_symmetry.space_group_name_H-M   'P 1'
#
loop_
_entity.id
_entity.type
_entity.pdbx_description
1 polymer ?
#
loop_
_entity_poly.entity_id
_entity_poly.type
_entity_poly.pdbx_seq_one_letter_code
_entity_poly.pdbx_strand_id
1 'polypeptide(L)'
;MAVRRIGQRVTFLWCFVWVSGASAQTASNAASLRPEVLPYENESDLIIAQDSHGAYLRNGDTGTIILGPGPPVDEIFERAFLHLDDAGGGRVHVKSGTYTFVNPAVLGGKSHISIVGDHGTVLTGPDNTGAVFQVVNGSTDVTIADLRFAHCAGKGINVQDASDVRITGCVFEEIGEDAVQIAIPQDGVYVERLWITGCRFRGGEAESDSAAVHAYEVRDLFVLNNVIESWGRGGFNIQKSSGRVVIADNTIGLTGFVEGACEDQIVEGYCGVAPSNGIYVGSGTASVTVRGNHVHDCGGIGIEASSGVGLGSQFVICDNVFLRNGLVGGGASGTNHGGGIYITGSHHTVTNNICAENGGTGIQLGYGEDAQHILVHGNVIADNAQYESGAGISMNAPSEGNGFSHVQDVAIRDNLITNEAGTQDYGIRCSATTRADGNLYWADGVLIEGNRISGHGVQQIWWPVEAEQIIVRGNVGFASASRGDATIAAGDQFVIVAHGLDFDLVGVAPDPTQVQVTPTSELDSGVCWWVSDVTDTSFTINTSDVAPTGGSTFNWVCVER
;
A
#
# COMPACT_ATOMS: atom_id res chain seq x y z
N MET A 1 -14.93 -56.77 31.80
CA MET A 1 -15.33 -55.36 32.01
C MET A 1 -14.08 -54.52 32.13
N ALA A 2 -13.61 -53.97 31.02
CA ALA A 2 -12.43 -53.10 30.98
C ALA A 2 -12.81 -51.85 30.19
N VAL A 3 -12.64 -50.70 30.85
CA VAL A 3 -12.95 -49.37 30.34
C VAL A 3 -11.85 -48.95 29.36
N ARG A 4 -12.21 -48.79 28.08
CA ARG A 4 -11.39 -48.07 27.08
C ARG A 4 -11.89 -46.63 27.02
N ARG A 5 -11.03 -45.67 27.40
CA ARG A 5 -11.14 -44.25 27.04
C ARG A 5 -10.64 -44.07 25.61
N ILE A 6 -11.48 -43.59 24.70
CA ILE A 6 -11.08 -42.74 23.56
C ILE A 6 -12.23 -41.75 23.35
N GLY A 7 -11.89 -40.46 23.33
CA GLY A 7 -12.85 -39.39 23.13
C GLY A 7 -12.29 -38.03 23.52
N GLN A 8 -11.13 -37.64 22.98
CA GLN A 8 -10.79 -36.22 22.88
C GLN A 8 -11.43 -35.70 21.60
N ARG A 9 -12.60 -35.06 21.75
CA ARG A 9 -13.09 -34.11 20.76
C ARG A 9 -12.15 -32.91 20.82
N VAL A 10 -11.41 -32.67 19.73
CA VAL A 10 -10.77 -31.39 19.50
C VAL A 10 -11.90 -30.41 19.19
N THR A 11 -12.38 -29.73 20.22
CA THR A 11 -13.18 -28.53 20.05
C THR A 11 -12.23 -27.46 19.54
N PHE A 12 -12.23 -27.23 18.23
CA PHE A 12 -11.62 -26.02 17.67
C PHE A 12 -12.41 -24.85 18.22
N LEU A 13 -11.83 -24.18 19.22
CA LEU A 13 -12.28 -22.87 19.66
C LEU A 13 -12.00 -21.94 18.48
N TRP A 14 -13.02 -21.70 17.67
CA TRP A 14 -13.07 -20.53 16.81
C TRP A 14 -13.03 -19.33 17.76
N CYS A 15 -11.82 -18.84 18.06
CA CYS A 15 -11.67 -17.43 18.31
C CYS A 15 -11.97 -16.77 16.96
N PHE A 16 -13.26 -16.55 16.70
CA PHE A 16 -13.66 -15.29 16.13
C PHE A 16 -12.97 -14.23 17.00
N VAL A 17 -11.80 -13.79 16.58
CA VAL A 17 -11.50 -12.37 16.71
C VAL A 17 -12.50 -11.73 15.76
N TRP A 18 -13.75 -11.66 16.21
CA TRP A 18 -14.57 -10.52 15.91
C TRP A 18 -13.67 -9.39 16.40
N VAL A 19 -12.98 -8.74 15.47
CA VAL A 19 -12.58 -7.36 15.66
C VAL A 19 -13.92 -6.63 15.71
N SER A 20 -14.66 -6.84 16.80
CA SER A 20 -15.87 -6.13 17.16
C SER A 20 -15.39 -4.72 17.32
N GLY A 21 -15.46 -3.95 16.22
CA GLY A 21 -14.74 -2.72 16.03
C GLY A 21 -13.73 -2.50 17.14
N ALA A 22 -12.52 -3.02 17.00
CA ALA A 22 -11.45 -2.10 17.25
C ALA A 22 -11.73 -0.99 16.22
N SER A 23 -12.64 -0.06 16.56
CA SER A 23 -12.22 1.31 16.60
C SER A 23 -10.80 1.16 17.11
N ALA A 24 -9.84 1.44 16.26
CA ALA A 24 -8.87 2.38 16.74
C ALA A 24 -9.73 3.37 17.56
N GLN A 25 -9.75 3.18 18.88
CA GLN A 25 -9.36 4.27 19.72
C GLN A 25 -8.04 4.69 19.08
N THR A 26 -8.15 5.49 18.00
CA THR A 26 -7.56 6.80 17.97
C THR A 26 -7.65 7.19 19.42
N ALA A 27 -6.54 7.03 20.12
CA ALA A 27 -6.34 7.74 21.34
C ALA A 27 -6.50 9.18 20.87
N SER A 28 -7.75 9.64 20.87
CA SER A 28 -8.13 11.02 21.01
C SER A 28 -7.70 11.35 22.43
N ASN A 29 -6.38 11.35 22.63
CA ASN A 29 -5.72 12.36 23.40
C ASN A 29 -5.93 13.70 22.67
N ALA A 30 -7.20 14.07 22.45
CA ALA A 30 -7.66 15.43 22.59
C ALA A 30 -7.53 15.74 24.08
N ALA A 31 -6.28 15.75 24.56
CA ALA A 31 -5.94 16.49 25.74
C ALA A 31 -6.46 17.89 25.49
N SER A 32 -7.43 18.29 26.30
CA SER A 32 -7.90 19.65 26.38
C SER A 32 -6.68 20.55 26.57
N LEU A 33 -6.23 21.16 25.46
CA LEU A 33 -5.24 22.22 25.43
C LEU A 33 -5.88 23.43 26.12
N ARG A 34 -5.77 23.47 27.45
CA ARG A 34 -5.87 24.73 28.17
C ARG A 34 -4.68 25.59 27.75
N PRO A 35 -4.85 26.90 27.51
CA PRO A 35 -3.75 27.77 27.11
C PRO A 35 -2.86 27.99 28.33
N GLU A 36 -1.87 27.12 28.50
CA GLU A 36 -0.60 27.50 29.09
C GLU A 36 -0.04 28.65 28.24
N VAL A 37 0.57 29.64 28.89
CA VAL A 37 1.32 30.69 28.19
C VAL A 37 2.23 30.00 27.18
N LEU A 38 2.00 30.24 25.89
CA LEU A 38 2.66 29.46 24.84
C LEU A 38 4.17 29.70 24.94
N PRO A 39 5.00 28.64 25.04
CA PRO A 39 6.43 28.73 25.36
C PRO A 39 7.23 29.56 24.34
N TYR A 40 6.69 29.77 23.14
CA TYR A 40 7.41 30.33 22.02
C TYR A 40 7.68 31.84 22.13
N GLU A 41 6.82 32.65 22.75
CA GLU A 41 7.01 34.11 22.75
C GLU A 41 8.32 34.55 23.43
N ASN A 42 8.76 33.84 24.47
CA ASN A 42 9.98 34.16 25.20
C ASN A 42 11.23 33.45 24.65
N GLU A 43 11.06 32.60 23.62
CA GLU A 43 12.13 31.80 23.00
C GLU A 43 12.38 32.19 21.54
N SER A 44 11.63 33.15 21.00
CA SER A 44 11.71 33.55 19.60
C SER A 44 12.51 34.84 19.43
N ASP A 45 13.39 34.86 18.45
CA ASP A 45 14.18 36.04 18.08
C ASP A 45 13.27 37.14 17.48
N LEU A 46 12.26 36.72 16.74
CA LEU A 46 11.30 37.58 16.05
C LEU A 46 9.86 37.13 16.28
N ILE A 47 8.95 38.11 16.31
CA ILE A 47 7.52 37.87 16.45
C ILE A 47 6.77 38.61 15.33
N ILE A 48 6.01 37.86 14.55
CA ILE A 48 5.01 38.39 13.61
C ILE A 48 3.66 38.38 14.33
N ALA A 49 2.96 39.50 14.31
CA ALA A 49 1.65 39.66 14.91
C ALA A 49 0.77 40.58 14.06
N GLN A 50 -0.52 40.66 14.38
CA GLN A 50 -1.46 41.54 13.71
C GLN A 50 -2.31 42.29 14.73
N ASP A 51 -2.62 43.55 14.42
CA ASP A 51 -3.58 44.38 15.16
C ASP A 51 -4.64 44.98 14.23
N SER A 52 -5.40 45.97 14.70
CA SER A 52 -6.41 46.66 13.89
C SER A 52 -5.84 47.46 12.71
N HIS A 53 -4.52 47.70 12.68
CA HIS A 53 -3.84 48.46 11.63
C HIS A 53 -3.15 47.55 10.62
N GLY A 54 -2.92 46.28 10.93
CA GLY A 54 -2.34 45.29 10.02
C GLY A 54 -1.32 44.39 10.70
N ALA A 55 -0.66 43.55 9.90
CA ALA A 55 0.44 42.72 10.36
C ALA A 55 1.71 43.56 10.59
N TYR A 56 2.55 43.16 11.53
CA TYR A 56 3.81 43.82 11.87
C TYR A 56 4.86 42.81 12.37
N LEU A 57 6.13 43.21 12.32
CA LEU A 57 7.28 42.44 12.81
C LEU A 57 7.92 43.16 14.00
N ARG A 58 8.17 42.45 15.10
CA ARG A 58 8.92 42.97 16.24
C ARG A 58 10.02 42.01 16.70
N ASN A 59 11.02 42.57 17.37
CA ASN A 59 12.03 41.79 18.07
C ASN A 59 11.41 41.08 19.28
N GLY A 60 11.69 39.79 19.45
CA GLY A 60 11.13 38.97 20.51
C GLY A 60 11.59 39.39 21.90
N ASP A 61 12.89 39.64 22.07
CA ASP A 61 13.49 40.02 23.36
C ASP A 61 13.05 41.39 23.87
N THR A 62 13.13 42.41 23.02
CA THR A 62 12.91 43.82 23.40
C THR A 62 11.48 44.28 23.18
N GLY A 63 10.70 43.55 22.36
CA GLY A 63 9.37 43.95 21.91
C GLY A 63 9.36 45.12 20.91
N THR A 64 10.52 45.64 20.52
CA THR A 64 10.63 46.78 19.60
C THR A 64 10.08 46.41 18.23
N ILE A 65 9.19 47.24 17.68
CA ILE A 65 8.67 47.08 16.31
C ILE A 65 9.80 47.36 15.32
N ILE A 66 10.14 46.35 14.51
CA ILE A 66 11.15 46.43 13.45
C ILE A 66 10.51 46.94 12.17
N LEU A 67 9.31 46.42 11.86
CA LEU A 67 8.51 46.80 10.71
C LEU A 67 7.06 46.98 11.17
N GLY A 68 6.55 48.20 11.04
CA GLY A 68 5.17 48.52 11.40
C GLY A 68 4.14 48.02 10.37
N PRO A 69 2.84 48.23 10.65
CA PRO A 69 1.77 47.90 9.73
C PRO A 69 1.83 48.73 8.45
N GLY A 70 1.45 48.13 7.32
CA GLY A 70 1.42 48.78 6.01
C GLY A 70 1.96 47.92 4.87
N PRO A 71 3.13 47.28 5.02
CA PRO A 71 3.64 46.34 4.03
C PRO A 71 2.71 45.13 3.88
N PRO A 72 2.65 44.51 2.69
CA PRO A 72 2.06 43.19 2.49
C PRO A 72 2.65 42.15 3.46
N VAL A 73 1.85 41.15 3.82
CA VAL A 73 2.25 40.08 4.75
C VAL A 73 3.50 39.36 4.25
N ASP A 74 3.58 39.04 2.97
CA ASP A 74 4.72 38.40 2.33
C ASP A 74 6.02 39.18 2.58
N GLU A 75 6.00 40.51 2.41
CA GLU A 75 7.17 41.36 2.68
C GLU A 75 7.59 41.33 4.17
N ILE A 76 6.63 41.21 5.10
CA ILE A 76 6.93 41.12 6.54
C ILE A 76 7.65 39.81 6.85
N PHE A 77 7.18 38.69 6.30
CA PHE A 77 7.84 37.39 6.44
C PHE A 77 9.24 37.39 5.80
N GLU A 78 9.38 37.91 4.59
CA GLU A 78 10.69 38.00 3.92
C GLU A 78 11.68 38.88 4.69
N ARG A 79 11.20 39.98 5.29
CA ARG A 79 12.02 40.83 6.15
C ARG A 79 12.46 40.11 7.42
N ALA A 80 11.60 39.28 8.00
CA ALA A 80 11.95 38.44 9.14
C ALA A 80 13.02 37.41 8.75
N PHE A 81 12.85 36.72 7.61
CA PHE A 81 13.81 35.73 7.13
C PHE A 81 15.18 36.34 6.88
N LEU A 82 15.25 37.50 6.23
CA LEU A 82 16.51 38.22 6.02
C LEU A 82 17.18 38.58 7.35
N HIS A 83 16.41 39.06 8.32
CA HIS A 83 16.97 39.44 9.63
C HIS A 83 17.53 38.25 10.40
N LEU A 84 16.87 37.09 10.34
CA LEU A 84 17.37 35.85 10.97
C LEU A 84 18.61 35.33 10.23
N ASP A 85 18.61 35.34 8.90
CA ASP A 85 19.75 34.92 8.10
C ASP A 85 21.00 35.77 8.37
N ASP A 86 20.85 37.10 8.45
CA ASP A 86 21.91 38.04 8.84
C ASP A 86 22.45 37.77 10.26
N ALA A 87 21.63 37.19 11.13
CA ALA A 87 21.99 36.80 12.50
C ALA A 87 22.59 35.38 12.59
N GLY A 88 22.64 34.63 11.49
CA GLY A 88 23.10 33.25 11.42
C GLY A 88 22.04 32.19 11.74
N GLY A 89 20.76 32.57 11.74
CA GLY A 89 19.61 31.71 12.01
C GLY A 89 18.73 32.23 13.14
N GLY A 90 17.65 31.50 13.43
CA GLY A 90 16.78 31.76 14.57
C GLY A 90 15.34 31.35 14.34
N ARG A 91 14.46 31.78 15.24
CA ARG A 91 13.04 31.46 15.25
C ARG A 91 12.18 32.70 15.09
N VAL A 92 11.24 32.64 14.15
CA VAL A 92 10.10 33.54 14.08
C VAL A 92 8.86 32.86 14.63
N HIS A 93 8.21 33.49 15.61
CA HIS A 93 6.92 33.09 16.13
C HIS A 93 5.81 33.93 15.49
N VAL A 94 4.79 33.27 14.94
CA VAL A 94 3.65 33.91 14.28
C VAL A 94 2.44 33.80 15.20
N LYS A 95 2.03 34.92 15.80
CA LYS A 95 0.87 34.96 16.68
C LYS A 95 -0.42 34.65 15.96
N SER A 96 -1.39 34.16 16.72
CA SER A 96 -2.76 33.92 16.25
C SER A 96 -3.32 35.12 15.48
N GLY A 97 -3.92 34.85 14.32
CA GLY A 97 -4.38 35.87 13.37
C GLY A 97 -4.56 35.29 11.97
N THR A 98 -5.12 36.09 11.05
CA THR A 98 -5.28 35.71 9.65
C THR A 98 -4.38 36.57 8.79
N TYR A 99 -3.38 35.94 8.18
CA TYR A 99 -2.34 36.59 7.40
C TYR A 99 -2.54 36.28 5.92
N THR A 100 -2.97 37.27 5.15
CA THR A 100 -3.25 37.12 3.72
C THR A 100 -2.06 37.54 2.88
N PHE A 101 -1.49 36.58 2.16
CA PHE A 101 -0.36 36.77 1.27
C PHE A 101 -0.85 37.25 -0.10
N VAL A 102 -0.16 38.22 -0.69
CA VAL A 102 -0.42 38.61 -2.10
C VAL A 102 0.64 38.05 -3.05
N ASN A 103 1.80 37.69 -2.53
CA ASN A 103 2.84 36.91 -3.20
C ASN A 103 3.35 35.80 -2.27
N PRO A 104 4.09 34.80 -2.78
CA PRO A 104 4.83 33.87 -1.93
C PRO A 104 5.88 34.61 -1.10
N ALA A 105 6.08 34.22 0.17
CA ALA A 105 7.26 34.63 0.93
C ALA A 105 8.43 33.65 0.70
N VAL A 106 9.56 34.19 0.23
CA VAL A 106 10.67 33.40 -0.30
C VAL A 106 11.84 33.27 0.70
N LEU A 107 12.12 32.04 1.13
CA LEU A 107 13.29 31.69 1.97
C LEU A 107 14.59 31.50 1.17
N GLY A 108 14.62 31.91 -0.10
CA GLY A 108 15.73 31.65 -1.03
C GLY A 108 17.14 31.88 -0.46
N GLY A 109 17.93 30.80 -0.41
CA GLY A 109 19.32 30.76 0.04
C GLY A 109 19.54 30.96 1.55
N LYS A 110 18.48 30.96 2.36
CA LYS A 110 18.55 31.23 3.80
C LYS A 110 18.58 29.95 4.60
N SER A 111 19.25 29.97 5.75
CA SER A 111 19.51 28.76 6.53
C SER A 111 19.22 28.91 8.02
N HIS A 112 18.99 27.79 8.70
CA HIS A 112 18.79 27.74 10.16
C HIS A 112 17.59 28.57 10.64
N ILE A 113 16.50 28.57 9.86
CA ILE A 113 15.28 29.34 10.15
C ILE A 113 14.16 28.42 10.62
N SER A 114 13.54 28.76 11.75
CA SER A 114 12.34 28.12 12.27
C SER A 114 11.16 29.10 12.24
N ILE A 115 10.05 28.69 11.64
CA ILE A 115 8.78 29.44 11.58
C ILE A 115 7.75 28.62 12.35
N VAL A 116 7.22 29.18 13.45
CA VAL A 116 6.29 28.48 14.34
C VAL A 116 5.03 29.31 14.54
N GLY A 117 3.85 28.72 14.33
CA GLY A 117 2.56 29.35 14.56
C GLY A 117 1.98 29.10 15.94
N ASP A 118 1.07 29.99 16.38
CA ASP A 118 0.07 29.61 17.37
C ASP A 118 -1.02 28.73 16.74
N HIS A 119 -1.77 28.01 17.58
CA HIS A 119 -2.96 27.24 17.17
C HIS A 119 -4.00 28.07 16.39
N GLY A 120 -4.05 29.40 16.59
CA GLY A 120 -4.97 30.31 15.89
C GLY A 120 -4.38 30.99 14.65
N THR A 121 -3.17 30.63 14.22
CA THR A 121 -2.49 31.25 13.09
C THR A 121 -2.95 30.65 11.77
N VAL A 122 -3.59 31.47 10.93
CA VAL A 122 -4.08 31.10 9.61
C VAL A 122 -3.35 31.92 8.55
N LEU A 123 -2.69 31.24 7.61
CA LEU A 123 -2.05 31.84 6.45
C LEU A 123 -2.92 31.55 5.23
N THR A 124 -3.38 32.60 4.55
CA THR A 124 -4.11 32.45 3.29
C THR A 124 -3.22 32.81 2.12
N GLY A 125 -3.24 31.98 1.09
CA GLY A 125 -2.39 32.12 -0.09
C GLY A 125 -2.84 33.27 -1.00
N PRO A 126 -1.97 33.64 -1.95
CA PRO A 126 -2.34 34.57 -3.01
C PRO A 126 -3.46 33.99 -3.88
N ASP A 127 -4.24 34.85 -4.53
CA ASP A 127 -5.29 34.48 -5.49
C ASP A 127 -4.72 33.87 -6.81
N ASN A 128 -3.42 33.55 -6.84
CA ASN A 128 -2.73 32.94 -7.96
C ASN A 128 -2.24 31.52 -7.60
N THR A 129 -1.68 30.82 -8.58
CA THR A 129 -1.15 29.45 -8.47
C THR A 129 0.18 29.35 -7.67
N GLY A 130 0.56 30.42 -6.97
CA GLY A 130 1.75 30.48 -6.13
C GLY A 130 1.59 29.72 -4.81
N ALA A 131 2.72 29.54 -4.09
CA ALA A 131 2.72 28.98 -2.75
C ALA A 131 2.64 30.10 -1.69
N VAL A 132 2.19 29.81 -0.47
CA VAL A 132 2.39 30.74 0.68
C VAL A 132 3.87 30.86 1.00
N PHE A 133 4.57 29.73 1.14
CA PHE A 133 6.01 29.70 1.37
C PHE A 133 6.77 29.02 0.24
N GLN A 134 7.91 29.59 -0.11
CA GLN A 134 8.88 29.01 -1.03
C GLN A 134 10.23 28.80 -0.35
N VAL A 135 10.63 27.54 -0.16
CA VAL A 135 11.95 27.15 0.36
C VAL A 135 12.82 26.76 -0.82
N VAL A 136 13.71 27.67 -1.24
CA VAL A 136 14.41 27.60 -2.54
C VAL A 136 15.90 27.95 -2.51
N ASN A 137 16.60 27.78 -3.63
CA ASN A 137 17.95 28.31 -3.90
C ASN A 137 19.03 27.93 -2.86
N GLY A 138 19.10 26.67 -2.47
CA GLY A 138 20.09 26.14 -1.53
C GLY A 138 19.76 26.37 -0.06
N SER A 139 18.50 26.64 0.29
CA SER A 139 18.08 26.80 1.69
C SER A 139 18.35 25.52 2.50
N THR A 140 18.89 25.64 3.71
CA THR A 140 19.16 24.47 4.57
C THR A 140 18.72 24.65 6.01
N ASP A 141 18.32 23.55 6.67
CA ASP A 141 17.87 23.53 8.07
C ASP A 141 16.70 24.49 8.33
N VAL A 142 15.63 24.31 7.55
CA VAL A 142 14.40 25.11 7.62
C VAL A 142 13.32 24.30 8.33
N THR A 143 12.69 24.87 9.35
CA THR A 143 11.54 24.26 10.03
C THR A 143 10.30 25.14 9.90
N ILE A 144 9.20 24.56 9.44
CA ILE A 144 7.88 25.19 9.35
C ILE A 144 6.93 24.36 10.23
N ALA A 145 6.41 24.95 11.30
CA ALA A 145 5.66 24.19 12.29
C ALA A 145 4.40 24.90 12.80
N ASP A 146 3.37 24.12 13.12
CA ASP A 146 2.18 24.55 13.85
C ASP A 146 1.42 25.72 13.18
N LEU A 147 1.41 25.74 11.84
CA LEU A 147 0.72 26.74 11.03
C LEU A 147 -0.47 26.11 10.29
N ARG A 148 -1.55 26.89 10.12
CA ARG A 148 -2.67 26.52 9.25
C ARG A 148 -2.58 27.28 7.93
N PHE A 149 -2.43 26.57 6.82
CA PHE A 149 -2.54 27.08 5.46
C PHE A 149 -3.98 26.83 4.98
N ALA A 150 -4.71 27.90 4.64
CA ALA A 150 -6.13 27.79 4.30
C ALA A 150 -6.50 28.66 3.10
N HIS A 151 -7.47 28.21 2.29
CA HIS A 151 -8.04 28.97 1.17
C HIS A 151 -6.96 29.50 0.21
N CYS A 152 -6.05 28.62 -0.20
CA CYS A 152 -4.96 28.99 -1.10
C CYS A 152 -5.36 28.57 -2.52
N ALA A 153 -5.44 29.51 -3.47
CA ALA A 153 -5.74 29.15 -4.86
C ALA A 153 -4.64 28.26 -5.47
N GLY A 154 -3.38 28.47 -5.09
CA GLY A 154 -2.25 27.63 -5.46
C GLY A 154 -1.89 26.61 -4.38
N LYS A 155 -0.67 26.71 -3.86
CA LYS A 155 -0.04 25.72 -2.98
C LYS A 155 0.09 26.24 -1.55
N GLY A 156 0.21 25.34 -0.58
CA GLY A 156 0.60 25.73 0.78
C GLY A 156 2.10 26.06 0.84
N ILE A 157 2.93 25.04 0.65
CA ILE A 157 4.39 25.14 0.70
C ILE A 157 4.96 24.57 -0.60
N ASN A 158 5.93 25.27 -1.19
CA ASN A 158 6.75 24.75 -2.27
C ASN A 158 8.22 24.65 -1.83
N VAL A 159 8.84 23.49 -2.03
CA VAL A 159 10.24 23.24 -1.70
C VAL A 159 10.99 22.87 -2.98
N GLN A 160 12.14 23.47 -3.21
CA GLN A 160 13.00 23.20 -4.37
C GLN A 160 14.44 23.52 -4.00
N ASP A 161 15.45 22.76 -4.45
CA ASP A 161 16.87 23.08 -4.15
C ASP A 161 17.11 23.38 -2.66
N ALA A 162 16.80 22.43 -1.79
CA ALA A 162 16.84 22.65 -0.34
C ALA A 162 17.29 21.40 0.40
N SER A 163 17.79 21.56 1.62
CA SER A 163 18.15 20.43 2.47
C SER A 163 17.71 20.57 3.91
N ASP A 164 17.51 19.46 4.61
CA ASP A 164 17.15 19.45 6.03
C ASP A 164 15.86 20.23 6.35
N VAL A 165 14.85 20.09 5.49
CA VAL A 165 13.57 20.79 5.62
C VAL A 165 12.60 19.97 6.47
N ARG A 166 11.95 20.60 7.45
CA ARG A 166 10.96 19.97 8.34
C ARG A 166 9.64 20.73 8.28
N ILE A 167 8.56 20.03 7.96
CA ILE A 167 7.19 20.53 7.96
C ILE A 167 6.44 19.72 9.01
N THR A 168 6.08 20.33 10.14
CA THR A 168 5.60 19.60 11.34
C THR A 168 4.34 20.18 11.93
N GLY A 169 3.33 19.36 12.21
CA GLY A 169 2.12 19.83 12.92
C GLY A 169 1.28 20.86 12.14
N CYS A 170 1.55 21.04 10.86
CA CYS A 170 0.83 22.00 10.02
C CYS A 170 -0.54 21.45 9.61
N VAL A 171 -1.48 22.35 9.37
CA VAL A 171 -2.81 22.04 8.81
C VAL A 171 -2.92 22.67 7.43
N PHE A 172 -3.35 21.90 6.44
CA PHE A 172 -3.60 22.34 5.08
C PHE A 172 -5.07 22.11 4.75
N GLU A 173 -5.77 23.17 4.36
CA GLU A 173 -7.21 23.16 4.16
C GLU A 173 -7.61 23.98 2.94
N GLU A 174 -8.46 23.43 2.07
CA GLU A 174 -8.97 24.18 0.91
C GLU A 174 -7.82 24.79 0.09
N ILE A 175 -6.87 23.91 -0.28
CA ILE A 175 -5.75 24.24 -1.17
C ILE A 175 -6.15 23.84 -2.59
N GLY A 176 -6.05 24.77 -3.54
CA GLY A 176 -6.44 24.56 -4.94
C GLY A 176 -5.54 23.57 -5.67
N GLU A 177 -4.25 23.54 -5.35
CA GLU A 177 -3.27 22.61 -5.90
C GLU A 177 -2.68 21.68 -4.81
N ASP A 178 -1.37 21.46 -4.84
CA ASP A 178 -0.64 20.66 -3.85
C ASP A 178 -0.52 21.41 -2.51
N ALA A 179 -0.87 20.76 -1.40
CA ALA A 179 -0.62 21.34 -0.07
C ALA A 179 0.89 21.51 0.19
N VAL A 180 1.66 20.47 -0.10
CA VAL A 180 3.13 20.51 -0.12
C VAL A 180 3.62 20.00 -1.45
N GLN A 181 4.21 20.88 -2.25
CA GLN A 181 4.87 20.52 -3.49
C GLN A 181 6.38 20.52 -3.33
N ILE A 182 7.01 19.49 -3.88
CA ILE A 182 8.44 19.50 -4.17
C ILE A 182 8.55 19.56 -5.69
N ALA A 183 8.77 20.76 -6.20
CA ALA A 183 8.72 21.04 -7.62
C ALA A 183 9.85 20.34 -8.38
N ILE A 184 9.55 19.97 -9.63
CA ILE A 184 10.50 19.35 -10.58
C ILE A 184 11.74 20.25 -10.67
N PRO A 185 12.90 19.80 -10.16
CA PRO A 185 14.11 20.57 -10.28
C PRO A 185 14.54 20.69 -11.75
N GLN A 186 15.27 21.75 -12.06
CA GLN A 186 16.10 21.76 -13.26
C GLN A 186 17.21 20.71 -13.08
N ASP A 187 17.59 20.02 -14.16
CA ASP A 187 18.53 18.89 -14.14
C ASP A 187 19.68 19.06 -13.12
N GLY A 188 19.74 18.17 -12.12
CA GLY A 188 20.85 18.07 -11.16
C GLY A 188 20.65 18.79 -9.82
N VAL A 189 19.49 19.40 -9.60
CA VAL A 189 19.10 20.00 -8.33
C VAL A 189 18.18 19.02 -7.58
N TYR A 190 18.30 18.90 -6.25
CA TYR A 190 17.49 17.96 -5.47
C TYR A 190 17.01 18.62 -4.18
N VAL A 191 15.94 18.08 -3.60
CA VAL A 191 15.66 18.29 -2.17
C VAL A 191 16.27 17.13 -1.41
N GLU A 192 17.09 17.42 -0.39
CA GLU A 192 17.69 16.38 0.46
C GLU A 192 17.11 16.41 1.87
N ARG A 193 16.80 15.26 2.46
CA ARG A 193 16.41 15.14 3.86
C ARG A 193 15.18 16.01 4.18
N LEU A 194 14.04 15.58 3.67
CA LEU A 194 12.74 16.25 3.88
C LEU A 194 11.88 15.43 4.86
N TRP A 195 11.36 16.10 5.89
CA TRP A 195 10.40 15.53 6.84
C TRP A 195 9.06 16.24 6.76
N ILE A 196 7.99 15.47 6.60
CA ILE A 196 6.60 15.92 6.69
C ILE A 196 5.92 15.07 7.76
N THR A 197 5.69 15.67 8.94
CA THR A 197 5.32 14.89 10.12
C THR A 197 4.19 15.48 10.94
N GLY A 198 3.20 14.67 11.31
CA GLY A 198 2.10 15.12 12.18
C GLY A 198 1.21 16.18 11.54
N CYS A 199 1.23 16.31 10.21
CA CYS A 199 0.43 17.29 9.49
C CYS A 199 -0.98 16.73 9.21
N ARG A 200 -1.95 17.64 9.03
CA ARG A 200 -3.30 17.32 8.59
C ARG A 200 -3.62 17.99 7.27
N PHE A 201 -4.21 17.25 6.34
CA PHE A 201 -4.58 17.71 5.00
C PHE A 201 -6.06 17.46 4.78
N ARG A 202 -6.83 18.47 4.38
CA ARG A 202 -8.26 18.32 4.11
C ARG A 202 -8.82 19.25 3.04
N GLY A 203 -9.82 18.78 2.31
CA GLY A 203 -10.61 19.62 1.41
C GLY A 203 -9.82 20.25 0.26
N GLY A 204 -8.74 19.62 -0.21
CA GLY A 204 -8.01 20.08 -1.39
C GLY A 204 -8.84 19.93 -2.67
N GLU A 205 -8.70 20.87 -3.61
CA GLU A 205 -9.43 20.82 -4.88
C GLU A 205 -8.85 19.76 -5.85
N ALA A 206 -9.66 19.38 -6.85
CA ALA A 206 -9.31 18.34 -7.82
C ALA A 206 -8.73 18.88 -9.14
N GLU A 207 -7.83 19.86 -9.07
CA GLU A 207 -7.04 20.23 -10.24
C GLU A 207 -6.23 19.04 -10.78
N SER A 208 -5.91 19.05 -12.08
CA SER A 208 -5.14 17.97 -12.71
C SER A 208 -3.79 17.79 -12.03
N ASP A 209 -3.56 16.57 -11.54
CA ASP A 209 -2.31 16.10 -10.91
C ASP A 209 -2.01 16.63 -9.50
N SER A 210 -3.00 17.18 -8.79
CA SER A 210 -2.85 17.59 -7.39
C SER A 210 -2.74 16.41 -6.42
N ALA A 211 -1.97 16.58 -5.34
CA ALA A 211 -1.91 15.66 -4.21
C ALA A 211 -1.72 16.43 -2.89
N ALA A 212 -2.06 15.82 -1.76
CA ALA A 212 -1.78 16.45 -0.47
C ALA A 212 -0.26 16.66 -0.27
N VAL A 213 0.53 15.67 -0.70
CA VAL A 213 1.98 15.81 -0.86
C VAL A 213 2.38 15.30 -2.24
N HIS A 214 2.98 16.17 -3.03
CA HIS A 214 3.56 15.83 -4.32
C HIS A 214 5.07 16.01 -4.25
N ALA A 215 5.81 14.90 -4.21
CA ALA A 215 7.25 14.90 -4.06
C ALA A 215 7.97 14.37 -5.30
N TYR A 216 8.73 15.24 -5.95
CA TYR A 216 9.54 14.90 -7.12
C TYR A 216 11.02 15.04 -6.81
N GLU A 217 11.84 14.05 -7.20
CA GLU A 217 13.31 14.11 -7.11
C GLU A 217 13.84 14.47 -5.70
N VAL A 218 13.29 13.83 -4.67
CA VAL A 218 13.74 13.98 -3.27
C VAL A 218 14.75 12.90 -2.91
N ARG A 219 15.87 13.26 -2.30
CA ARG A 219 16.79 12.32 -1.65
C ARG A 219 16.49 12.27 -0.16
N ASP A 220 16.21 11.08 0.38
CA ASP A 220 15.87 10.89 1.80
C ASP A 220 14.57 11.63 2.22
N LEU A 221 13.43 11.01 1.96
CA LEU A 221 12.10 11.56 2.26
C LEU A 221 11.43 10.78 3.40
N PHE A 222 10.86 11.51 4.36
CA PHE A 222 10.16 10.95 5.50
C PHE A 222 8.77 11.58 5.65
N VAL A 223 7.72 10.79 5.40
CA VAL A 223 6.32 11.19 5.54
C VAL A 223 5.68 10.36 6.65
N LEU A 224 5.54 10.96 7.84
CA LEU A 224 5.25 10.21 9.07
C LEU A 224 4.07 10.76 9.87
N ASN A 225 3.18 9.90 10.35
CA ASN A 225 2.11 10.28 11.27
C ASN A 225 1.19 11.40 10.76
N ASN A 226 0.95 11.47 9.45
CA ASN A 226 0.06 12.48 8.87
C ASN A 226 -1.37 11.94 8.72
N VAL A 227 -2.32 12.87 8.62
CA VAL A 227 -3.74 12.57 8.38
C VAL A 227 -4.19 13.28 7.12
N ILE A 228 -4.69 12.53 6.14
CA ILE A 228 -5.30 13.06 4.91
C ILE A 228 -6.77 12.64 4.89
N GLU A 229 -7.66 13.62 4.76
CA GLU A 229 -9.11 13.43 4.72
C GLU A 229 -9.70 14.22 3.54
N SER A 230 -10.46 13.58 2.66
CA SER A 230 -11.24 14.27 1.62
C SER A 230 -10.37 15.15 0.71
N TRP A 231 -9.29 14.57 0.15
CA TRP A 231 -8.47 15.27 -0.84
C TRP A 231 -8.99 14.98 -2.25
N GLY A 232 -9.16 16.02 -3.08
CA GLY A 232 -9.76 15.90 -4.41
C GLY A 232 -9.12 14.85 -5.32
N ARG A 233 -7.83 14.57 -5.14
CA ARG A 233 -7.04 13.60 -5.92
C ARG A 233 -6.18 12.68 -5.08
N GLY A 234 -4.85 12.75 -5.19
CA GLY A 234 -3.94 11.81 -4.54
C GLY A 234 -3.69 12.16 -3.08
N GLY A 235 -3.47 11.16 -2.23
CA GLY A 235 -2.94 11.41 -0.90
C GLY A 235 -1.45 11.80 -0.99
N PHE A 236 -0.61 10.81 -1.26
CA PHE A 236 0.82 11.01 -1.53
C PHE A 236 1.17 10.64 -2.96
N ASN A 237 1.89 11.51 -3.65
CA ASN A 237 2.42 11.28 -5.00
C ASN A 237 3.93 11.48 -4.99
N ILE A 238 4.69 10.39 -4.96
CA ILE A 238 6.15 10.38 -4.83
C ILE A 238 6.77 9.83 -6.10
N GLN A 239 7.64 10.60 -6.75
CA GLN A 239 8.25 10.23 -8.03
C GLN A 239 9.74 10.55 -8.06
N LYS A 240 10.50 9.74 -8.79
CA LYS A 240 11.94 9.90 -9.05
C LYS A 240 12.79 10.19 -7.79
N SER A 241 12.34 9.75 -6.62
CA SER A 241 13.02 10.06 -5.36
C SER A 241 14.17 9.09 -5.10
N SER A 242 15.30 9.55 -4.59
CA SER A 242 16.49 8.71 -4.37
C SER A 242 16.79 8.54 -2.87
N GLY A 243 17.79 7.72 -2.55
CA GLY A 243 18.14 7.45 -1.15
C GLY A 243 17.08 6.61 -0.46
N ARG A 244 16.63 7.05 0.72
CA ARG A 244 15.65 6.34 1.55
C ARG A 244 14.31 7.08 1.56
N VAL A 245 13.26 6.46 1.04
CA VAL A 245 11.88 6.97 1.19
C VAL A 245 11.14 6.16 2.25
N VAL A 246 10.60 6.85 3.27
CA VAL A 246 9.79 6.23 4.33
C VAL A 246 8.43 6.90 4.41
N ILE A 247 7.38 6.12 4.18
CA ILE A 247 5.99 6.52 4.37
C ILE A 247 5.44 5.65 5.50
N ALA A 248 5.29 6.22 6.70
CA ALA A 248 4.92 5.42 7.85
C ALA A 248 3.86 6.03 8.77
N ASP A 249 3.01 5.15 9.29
CA ASP A 249 2.09 5.47 10.38
C ASP A 249 1.10 6.59 10.00
N ASN A 250 0.77 6.75 8.70
CA ASN A 250 -0.18 7.75 8.20
C ASN A 250 -1.61 7.19 8.13
N THR A 251 -2.61 8.06 8.28
CA THR A 251 -4.02 7.76 7.97
C THR A 251 -4.45 8.54 6.74
N ILE A 252 -4.90 7.85 5.70
CA ILE A 252 -5.27 8.43 4.42
C ILE A 252 -6.65 7.91 4.07
N GLY A 253 -7.60 8.81 3.84
CA GLY A 253 -8.88 8.37 3.33
C GLY A 253 -9.68 9.42 2.59
N LEU A 254 -10.69 8.93 1.87
CA LEU A 254 -11.57 9.74 1.03
C LEU A 254 -10.79 10.56 0.00
N THR A 255 -9.67 10.04 -0.52
CA THR A 255 -8.92 10.70 -1.59
C THR A 255 -9.50 10.35 -2.96
N GLY A 256 -9.48 11.27 -3.90
CA GLY A 256 -10.04 11.06 -5.25
C GLY A 256 -11.54 11.33 -5.34
N PHE A 257 -12.09 12.10 -4.39
CA PHE A 257 -13.47 12.56 -4.40
C PHE A 257 -13.51 14.08 -4.31
N VAL A 258 -14.36 14.71 -5.14
CA VAL A 258 -14.66 16.14 -5.01
C VAL A 258 -15.90 16.28 -4.15
N GLU A 259 -15.77 17.06 -3.07
CA GLU A 259 -16.88 17.41 -2.19
C GLU A 259 -18.01 18.06 -3.02
N GLY A 260 -19.23 17.53 -2.90
CA GLY A 260 -20.40 17.96 -3.66
C GLY A 260 -20.61 17.31 -5.03
N ALA A 261 -19.61 16.67 -5.63
CA ALA A 261 -19.81 15.92 -6.87
C ALA A 261 -20.36 14.50 -6.61
N CYS A 262 -19.98 13.89 -5.48
CA CYS A 262 -20.09 12.43 -5.34
C CYS A 262 -20.87 11.94 -4.11
N GLU A 263 -21.38 12.81 -3.23
CA GLU A 263 -22.23 12.38 -2.10
C GLU A 263 -23.48 11.60 -2.55
N ASP A 264 -24.10 12.00 -3.66
CA ASP A 264 -25.23 11.27 -4.25
C ASP A 264 -24.81 10.22 -5.30
N GLN A 265 -23.55 10.25 -5.78
CA GLN A 265 -23.08 9.41 -6.90
C GLN A 265 -22.16 8.25 -6.50
N ILE A 266 -21.76 8.12 -5.23
CA ILE A 266 -21.06 6.92 -4.72
C ILE A 266 -21.86 5.64 -5.01
N VAL A 267 -23.19 5.74 -5.14
CA VAL A 267 -24.07 4.61 -5.46
C VAL A 267 -24.10 4.26 -6.97
N GLU A 268 -23.74 5.20 -7.86
CA GLU A 268 -23.90 5.03 -9.31
C GLU A 268 -22.58 4.92 -10.10
N GLY A 269 -21.42 4.87 -9.43
CA GLY A 269 -20.15 4.46 -10.04
C GLY A 269 -19.57 5.42 -11.08
N TYR A 270 -19.97 6.71 -11.06
CA TYR A 270 -19.51 7.69 -12.04
C TYR A 270 -19.23 9.06 -11.39
N CYS A 271 -18.13 9.16 -10.64
CA CYS A 271 -17.57 10.45 -10.25
C CYS A 271 -16.77 10.97 -11.45
N GLY A 272 -17.11 12.14 -12.02
CA GLY A 272 -16.43 12.70 -13.21
C GLY A 272 -14.95 13.06 -13.03
N VAL A 273 -14.35 12.65 -11.92
CA VAL A 273 -12.98 12.90 -11.49
C VAL A 273 -12.21 11.59 -11.66
N ALA A 274 -10.99 11.67 -12.19
CA ALA A 274 -10.15 10.48 -12.35
C ALA A 274 -9.87 9.85 -10.97
N PRO A 275 -10.07 8.53 -10.82
CA PRO A 275 -9.73 7.84 -9.57
C PRO A 275 -8.27 8.12 -9.23
N SER A 276 -8.01 8.41 -7.97
CA SER A 276 -6.68 8.77 -7.48
C SER A 276 -6.30 7.89 -6.30
N ASN A 277 -5.03 7.54 -6.24
CA ASN A 277 -4.52 6.60 -5.24
C ASN A 277 -4.37 7.27 -3.87
N GLY A 278 -4.48 6.47 -2.81
CA GLY A 278 -4.09 6.93 -1.47
C GLY A 278 -2.60 7.23 -1.43
N ILE A 279 -1.79 6.28 -1.88
CA ILE A 279 -0.34 6.39 -2.02
C ILE A 279 0.07 6.00 -3.43
N TYR A 280 0.76 6.89 -4.13
CA TYR A 280 1.46 6.59 -5.38
C TYR A 280 2.95 6.81 -5.17
N VAL A 281 3.73 5.77 -5.46
CA VAL A 281 5.19 5.84 -5.52
C VAL A 281 5.63 5.33 -6.88
N GLY A 282 5.95 6.27 -7.76
CA GLY A 282 6.24 6.01 -9.17
C GLY A 282 7.71 5.87 -9.51
N SER A 283 7.93 5.79 -10.83
CA SER A 283 9.20 5.46 -11.46
C SER A 283 10.42 6.20 -10.89
N GLY A 284 11.52 5.46 -10.77
CA GLY A 284 12.81 6.00 -10.35
C GLY A 284 12.99 6.23 -8.87
N THR A 285 12.10 5.67 -8.05
CA THR A 285 12.19 5.81 -6.60
C THR A 285 13.08 4.73 -5.96
N ALA A 286 14.26 5.09 -5.46
CA ALA A 286 15.16 4.15 -4.79
C ALA A 286 14.72 3.86 -3.34
N SER A 287 14.85 2.58 -2.91
CA SER A 287 14.62 2.06 -1.56
C SER A 287 13.46 2.70 -0.77
N VAL A 288 12.28 2.12 -0.94
CA VAL A 288 11.03 2.61 -0.35
C VAL A 288 10.55 1.68 0.75
N THR A 289 10.23 2.23 1.91
CA THR A 289 9.53 1.52 2.99
C THR A 289 8.17 2.17 3.22
N VAL A 290 7.10 1.41 3.05
CA VAL A 290 5.73 1.82 3.37
C VAL A 290 5.22 0.94 4.50
N ARG A 291 5.04 1.50 5.71
CA ARG A 291 4.68 0.70 6.88
C ARG A 291 3.66 1.32 7.82
N GLY A 292 2.79 0.52 8.43
CA GLY A 292 1.90 1.00 9.49
C GLY A 292 0.83 1.99 9.03
N ASN A 293 0.60 2.15 7.72
CA ASN A 293 -0.37 3.11 7.21
C ASN A 293 -1.77 2.51 7.20
N HIS A 294 -2.78 3.35 7.40
CA HIS A 294 -4.18 3.01 7.23
C HIS A 294 -4.73 3.82 6.05
N VAL A 295 -4.99 3.14 4.93
CA VAL A 295 -5.46 3.75 3.69
C VAL A 295 -6.84 3.20 3.37
N HIS A 296 -7.85 4.06 3.35
CA HIS A 296 -9.23 3.62 3.21
C HIS A 296 -10.11 4.53 2.37
N ASP A 297 -11.13 3.95 1.76
CA ASP A 297 -12.15 4.70 1.02
C ASP A 297 -11.56 5.64 -0.04
N CYS A 298 -10.45 5.27 -0.70
CA CYS A 298 -9.88 6.03 -1.80
C CYS A 298 -10.60 5.70 -3.12
N GLY A 299 -10.69 6.67 -4.03
CA GLY A 299 -11.30 6.47 -5.34
C GLY A 299 -10.49 5.54 -6.25
N GLY A 300 -9.16 5.61 -6.15
CA GLY A 300 -8.20 4.72 -6.82
C GLY A 300 -7.63 3.64 -5.90
N ILE A 301 -6.41 3.19 -6.19
CA ILE A 301 -5.73 2.10 -5.46
C ILE A 301 -5.29 2.60 -4.08
N GLY A 302 -5.30 1.73 -3.07
CA GLY A 302 -4.75 2.06 -1.75
C GLY A 302 -3.27 2.47 -1.85
N ILE A 303 -2.43 1.59 -2.41
CA ILE A 303 -1.06 1.91 -2.82
C ILE A 303 -0.73 1.38 -4.22
N GLU A 304 -0.17 2.27 -5.04
CA GLU A 304 0.52 1.92 -6.28
C GLU A 304 2.03 2.15 -6.12
N ALA A 305 2.80 1.06 -6.18
CA ALA A 305 4.24 1.05 -6.13
C ALA A 305 4.81 0.62 -7.49
N SER A 306 5.17 1.60 -8.32
CA SER A 306 5.68 1.36 -9.67
C SER A 306 7.17 1.67 -9.75
N SER A 307 7.97 0.66 -10.06
CA SER A 307 9.42 0.82 -10.09
C SER A 307 9.93 1.66 -11.27
N GLY A 308 9.22 1.70 -12.40
CA GLY A 308 9.76 2.22 -13.65
C GLY A 308 10.89 1.32 -14.18
N VAL A 309 10.83 0.95 -15.45
CA VAL A 309 11.86 0.13 -16.11
C VAL A 309 13.28 0.70 -15.87
N GLY A 310 14.15 -0.08 -15.21
CA GLY A 310 15.61 0.13 -15.19
C GLY A 310 16.21 0.85 -13.98
N LEU A 311 15.43 1.27 -12.97
CA LEU A 311 15.97 2.07 -11.85
C LEU A 311 16.17 1.28 -10.54
N GLY A 312 15.91 -0.02 -10.53
CA GLY A 312 16.26 -0.91 -9.41
C GLY A 312 15.53 -0.59 -8.10
N SER A 313 14.38 0.06 -8.19
CA SER A 313 13.54 0.44 -7.05
C SER A 313 13.18 -0.79 -6.22
N GLN A 314 13.46 -0.77 -4.92
CA GLN A 314 13.10 -1.83 -3.98
C GLN A 314 12.00 -1.31 -3.06
N PHE A 315 10.95 -2.10 -2.85
CA PHE A 315 9.82 -1.72 -1.99
C PHE A 315 9.67 -2.73 -0.87
N VAL A 316 9.54 -2.23 0.36
CA VAL A 316 9.11 -2.99 1.54
C VAL A 316 7.77 -2.40 1.97
N ILE A 317 6.68 -3.12 1.72
CA ILE A 317 5.31 -2.73 2.05
C ILE A 317 4.83 -3.65 3.17
N CYS A 318 4.79 -3.17 4.41
CA CYS A 318 4.47 -4.03 5.55
C CYS A 318 3.56 -3.42 6.62
N ASP A 319 2.78 -4.27 7.30
CA ASP A 319 1.96 -3.87 8.45
C ASP A 319 0.98 -2.72 8.13
N ASN A 320 0.49 -2.63 6.88
CA ASN A 320 -0.49 -1.62 6.46
C ASN A 320 -1.91 -2.19 6.42
N VAL A 321 -2.92 -1.31 6.47
CA VAL A 321 -4.34 -1.64 6.30
C VAL A 321 -4.88 -0.89 5.08
N PHE A 322 -5.34 -1.63 4.07
CA PHE A 322 -5.95 -1.13 2.83
C PHE A 322 -7.42 -1.59 2.77
N LEU A 323 -8.35 -0.68 3.08
CA LEU A 323 -9.77 -0.99 3.25
C LEU A 323 -10.64 -0.21 2.27
N ARG A 324 -11.50 -0.88 1.50
CA ARG A 324 -12.50 -0.21 0.65
C ARG A 324 -11.91 0.84 -0.31
N ASN A 325 -10.71 0.61 -0.84
CA ASN A 325 -10.18 1.47 -1.89
C ASN A 325 -10.79 1.08 -3.25
N GLY A 326 -10.64 1.93 -4.26
CA GLY A 326 -11.15 1.64 -5.60
C GLY A 326 -12.63 1.92 -5.80
N LEU A 327 -13.22 2.81 -5.01
CA LEU A 327 -14.67 3.03 -4.99
C LEU A 327 -15.24 3.63 -6.29
N VAL A 328 -14.39 4.18 -7.16
CA VAL A 328 -14.80 4.85 -8.41
C VAL A 328 -14.70 3.89 -9.64
N GLY A 329 -14.41 2.60 -9.42
CA GLY A 329 -14.18 1.62 -10.49
C GLY A 329 -15.43 0.89 -10.99
N GLY A 330 -16.05 1.37 -12.07
CA GLY A 330 -17.09 0.60 -12.79
C GLY A 330 -17.30 0.94 -14.28
N GLY A 331 -16.90 2.13 -14.75
CA GLY A 331 -17.26 2.60 -16.10
C GLY A 331 -16.12 3.05 -17.01
N ALA A 332 -14.94 3.39 -16.49
CA ALA A 332 -13.83 3.89 -17.32
C ALA A 332 -12.89 2.73 -17.67
N SER A 333 -12.75 2.47 -18.97
CA SER A 333 -12.06 1.34 -19.61
C SER A 333 -10.53 1.27 -19.43
N GLY A 334 -10.00 1.54 -18.23
CA GLY A 334 -8.57 1.64 -17.96
C GLY A 334 -8.11 0.80 -16.78
N THR A 335 -7.86 -0.49 -17.03
CA THR A 335 -6.79 -1.38 -16.55
C THR A 335 -6.33 -1.46 -15.07
N ASN A 336 -6.61 -0.47 -14.22
CA ASN A 336 -6.18 -0.42 -12.83
C ASN A 336 -7.40 -0.20 -11.93
N HIS A 337 -8.25 -1.23 -11.87
CA HIS A 337 -9.42 -1.23 -11.02
C HIS A 337 -8.97 -1.36 -9.56
N GLY A 338 -8.80 -0.22 -8.89
CA GLY A 338 -9.15 -0.05 -7.48
C GLY A 338 -8.65 -1.07 -6.45
N GLY A 339 -7.44 -1.62 -6.61
CA GLY A 339 -6.91 -2.63 -5.70
C GLY A 339 -6.50 -2.08 -4.33
N GLY A 340 -6.18 -2.99 -3.40
CA GLY A 340 -5.54 -2.60 -2.14
C GLY A 340 -4.09 -2.20 -2.38
N ILE A 341 -3.32 -3.13 -2.93
CA ILE A 341 -1.89 -2.97 -3.26
C ILE A 341 -1.68 -3.31 -4.73
N TYR A 342 -1.01 -2.45 -5.48
CA TYR A 342 -0.57 -2.71 -6.84
C TYR A 342 0.92 -2.45 -6.97
N ILE A 343 1.65 -3.41 -7.53
CA ILE A 343 3.12 -3.37 -7.58
C ILE A 343 3.62 -3.76 -8.97
N THR A 344 4.55 -2.98 -9.50
CA THR A 344 5.36 -3.31 -10.68
C THR A 344 6.84 -3.16 -10.37
N GLY A 345 7.69 -3.99 -10.97
CA GLY A 345 9.14 -3.96 -10.75
C GLY A 345 9.71 -5.20 -10.10
N SER A 346 10.93 -5.06 -9.57
CA SER A 346 11.67 -6.19 -9.01
C SER A 346 12.12 -5.96 -7.57
N HIS A 347 12.37 -7.05 -6.85
CA HIS A 347 12.89 -7.07 -5.48
C HIS A 347 11.93 -6.52 -4.40
N HIS A 348 10.63 -6.70 -4.57
CA HIS A 348 9.64 -6.19 -3.63
C HIS A 348 9.33 -7.19 -2.51
N THR A 349 8.99 -6.69 -1.33
CA THR A 349 8.51 -7.48 -0.19
C THR A 349 7.20 -6.88 0.30
N VAL A 350 6.16 -7.70 0.38
CA VAL A 350 4.80 -7.34 0.79
C VAL A 350 4.37 -8.25 1.93
N THR A 351 4.40 -7.74 3.15
CA THR A 351 4.22 -8.60 4.34
C THR A 351 3.28 -8.06 5.39
N ASN A 352 2.50 -8.92 6.03
CA ASN A 352 1.64 -8.56 7.17
C ASN A 352 0.66 -7.42 6.89
N ASN A 353 0.24 -7.21 5.64
CA ASN A 353 -0.77 -6.22 5.31
C ASN A 353 -2.18 -6.82 5.43
N ILE A 354 -3.16 -5.96 5.66
CA ILE A 354 -4.59 -6.28 5.55
C ILE A 354 -5.13 -5.61 4.30
N CYS A 355 -5.60 -6.37 3.32
CA CYS A 355 -6.30 -5.86 2.14
C CYS A 355 -7.74 -6.37 2.17
N ALA A 356 -8.70 -5.50 2.47
CA ALA A 356 -10.09 -5.92 2.61
C ALA A 356 -11.07 -5.01 1.87
N GLU A 357 -12.15 -5.59 1.34
CA GLU A 357 -13.29 -4.86 0.77
C GLU A 357 -12.92 -3.90 -0.38
N ASN A 358 -11.75 -4.06 -1.02
CA ASN A 358 -11.33 -3.17 -2.11
C ASN A 358 -12.12 -3.45 -3.39
N GLY A 359 -12.27 -2.43 -4.23
CA GLY A 359 -13.03 -2.45 -5.47
C GLY A 359 -12.52 -3.47 -6.48
N GLY A 360 -11.19 -3.62 -6.58
CA GLY A 360 -10.55 -4.65 -7.39
C GLY A 360 -9.73 -5.64 -6.57
N THR A 361 -8.66 -6.18 -7.15
CA THR A 361 -7.81 -7.22 -6.52
C THR A 361 -7.18 -6.73 -5.21
N GLY A 362 -7.10 -7.59 -4.19
CA GLY A 362 -6.47 -7.26 -2.90
C GLY A 362 -4.99 -6.88 -3.05
N ILE A 363 -4.19 -7.75 -3.66
CA ILE A 363 -2.78 -7.51 -4.03
C ILE A 363 -2.57 -7.87 -5.50
N GLN A 364 -2.19 -6.91 -6.33
CA GLN A 364 -1.87 -7.09 -7.74
C GLN A 364 -0.37 -6.95 -7.97
N LEU A 365 0.22 -7.96 -8.60
CA LEU A 365 1.62 -8.02 -9.01
C LEU A 365 1.71 -8.00 -10.53
N GLY A 366 2.53 -7.08 -11.04
CA GLY A 366 2.77 -6.93 -12.46
C GLY A 366 1.59 -6.31 -13.19
N TYR A 367 1.93 -5.42 -14.13
CA TYR A 367 1.07 -4.96 -15.22
C TYR A 367 1.94 -4.01 -16.07
N GLY A 368 2.33 -4.44 -17.28
CA GLY A 368 3.13 -3.63 -18.19
C GLY A 368 4.65 -3.59 -17.94
N GLU A 369 5.15 -3.97 -16.76
CA GLU A 369 6.59 -4.06 -16.42
C GLU A 369 6.98 -5.42 -15.82
N ASP A 370 8.28 -5.70 -15.73
CA ASP A 370 8.86 -6.89 -15.09
C ASP A 370 8.41 -6.98 -13.62
N ALA A 371 8.06 -8.18 -13.17
CA ALA A 371 7.67 -8.49 -11.80
C ALA A 371 8.59 -9.59 -11.24
N GLN A 372 9.79 -9.24 -10.76
CA GLN A 372 10.82 -10.23 -10.43
C GLN A 372 11.24 -10.21 -8.95
N HIS A 373 11.63 -11.36 -8.38
CA HIS A 373 12.15 -11.46 -7.02
C HIS A 373 11.21 -10.84 -5.98
N ILE A 374 9.91 -11.14 -6.08
CA ILE A 374 8.87 -10.57 -5.20
C ILE A 374 8.49 -11.59 -4.13
N LEU A 375 8.42 -11.15 -2.87
CA LEU A 375 7.87 -11.92 -1.75
C LEU A 375 6.55 -11.32 -1.28
N VAL A 376 5.47 -12.10 -1.32
CA VAL A 376 4.17 -11.77 -0.71
C VAL A 376 3.90 -12.75 0.42
N HIS A 377 4.00 -12.30 1.67
CA HIS A 377 3.96 -13.21 2.82
C HIS A 377 3.20 -12.72 4.05
N GLY A 378 2.39 -13.59 4.66
CA GLY A 378 1.74 -13.28 5.95
C GLY A 378 0.63 -12.22 5.87
N ASN A 379 0.07 -11.94 4.69
CA ASN A 379 -0.99 -10.94 4.53
C ASN A 379 -2.38 -11.55 4.83
N VAL A 380 -3.32 -10.70 5.24
CA VAL A 380 -4.75 -11.02 5.38
C VAL A 380 -5.50 -10.33 4.26
N ILE A 381 -6.19 -11.12 3.43
CA ILE A 381 -6.82 -10.65 2.20
C ILE A 381 -8.26 -11.13 2.21
N ALA A 382 -9.22 -10.21 2.30
CA ALA A 382 -10.62 -10.57 2.53
C ALA A 382 -11.59 -9.77 1.66
N ASP A 383 -12.53 -10.45 1.03
CA ASP A 383 -13.70 -9.84 0.39
C ASP A 383 -13.36 -8.69 -0.57
N ASN A 384 -12.31 -8.83 -1.38
CA ASN A 384 -11.96 -7.82 -2.39
C ASN A 384 -12.80 -7.97 -3.67
N ALA A 385 -12.44 -7.26 -4.74
CA ALA A 385 -13.11 -7.31 -6.04
C ALA A 385 -14.61 -6.95 -5.99
N GLN A 386 -14.96 -5.91 -5.22
CA GLN A 386 -16.36 -5.50 -5.03
C GLN A 386 -17.09 -5.09 -6.32
N TYR A 387 -16.36 -4.68 -7.36
CA TYR A 387 -16.96 -4.13 -8.58
C TYR A 387 -16.60 -4.89 -9.87
N GLU A 388 -15.77 -5.93 -9.78
CA GLU A 388 -15.31 -6.69 -10.95
C GLU A 388 -14.93 -8.13 -10.63
N SER A 389 -14.69 -8.92 -11.67
CA SER A 389 -14.02 -10.23 -11.53
C SER A 389 -12.57 -10.02 -11.09
N GLY A 390 -12.27 -10.34 -9.84
CA GLY A 390 -10.94 -10.15 -9.27
C GLY A 390 -10.45 -11.31 -8.41
N ALA A 391 -9.25 -11.15 -7.89
CA ALA A 391 -8.60 -12.14 -7.02
C ALA A 391 -8.27 -11.57 -5.64
N GLY A 392 -7.96 -12.43 -4.67
CA GLY A 392 -7.21 -12.01 -3.49
C GLY A 392 -5.84 -11.51 -3.87
N ILE A 393 -5.08 -12.35 -4.57
CA ILE A 393 -3.78 -12.01 -5.17
C ILE A 393 -3.86 -12.27 -6.67
N SER A 394 -3.52 -11.28 -7.49
CA SER A 394 -3.40 -11.46 -8.95
C SER A 394 -1.97 -11.21 -9.39
N MET A 395 -1.46 -12.10 -10.23
CA MET A 395 -0.22 -11.92 -10.98
C MET A 395 -0.60 -11.80 -12.44
N ASN A 396 -0.38 -10.63 -13.03
CA ASN A 396 -0.72 -10.39 -14.42
C ASN A 396 0.53 -10.33 -15.27
N ALA A 397 0.63 -11.23 -16.24
CA ALA A 397 1.55 -11.06 -17.35
C ALA A 397 1.24 -9.73 -18.08
N PRO A 398 2.26 -9.04 -18.59
CA PRO A 398 2.07 -7.77 -19.28
C PRO A 398 1.14 -7.90 -20.49
N SER A 399 0.45 -6.79 -20.83
CA SER A 399 -0.24 -6.67 -22.10
C SER A 399 0.76 -6.61 -23.26
N GLU A 400 0.44 -7.23 -24.38
CA GLU A 400 1.23 -7.23 -25.62
C GLU A 400 1.58 -5.78 -26.05
N GLY A 401 2.79 -5.32 -25.78
CA GLY A 401 3.22 -3.97 -26.19
C GLY A 401 4.54 -3.50 -25.59
N ASN A 402 4.87 -3.91 -24.37
CA ASN A 402 6.04 -3.38 -23.64
C ASN A 402 7.33 -4.23 -23.76
N GLY A 403 7.36 -5.16 -24.71
CA GLY A 403 8.59 -5.77 -25.23
C GLY A 403 9.25 -6.87 -24.39
N PHE A 404 9.31 -6.80 -23.04
CA PHE A 404 10.21 -7.68 -22.28
C PHE A 404 9.79 -8.02 -20.84
N SER A 405 8.51 -7.91 -20.47
CA SER A 405 8.12 -8.10 -19.07
C SER A 405 7.85 -9.57 -18.67
N HIS A 406 8.56 -10.03 -17.64
CA HIS A 406 8.52 -11.36 -17.05
C HIS A 406 8.06 -11.29 -15.59
N VAL A 407 7.25 -12.25 -15.17
CA VAL A 407 7.08 -12.55 -13.75
C VAL A 407 8.17 -13.59 -13.41
N GLN A 408 9.07 -13.31 -12.47
CA GLN A 408 10.16 -14.25 -12.17
C GLN A 408 10.46 -14.34 -10.68
N ASP A 409 10.73 -15.54 -10.15
CA ASP A 409 11.17 -15.73 -8.77
C ASP A 409 10.21 -15.08 -7.75
N VAL A 410 8.91 -15.29 -7.94
CA VAL A 410 7.86 -14.76 -7.06
C VAL A 410 7.44 -15.82 -6.05
N ALA A 411 7.43 -15.47 -4.76
CA ALA A 411 6.96 -16.34 -3.69
C ALA A 411 5.73 -15.75 -3.01
N ILE A 412 4.63 -16.52 -2.99
CA ILE A 412 3.39 -16.20 -2.28
C ILE A 412 3.22 -17.20 -1.13
N ARG A 413 3.45 -16.75 0.12
CA ARG A 413 3.54 -17.65 1.27
C ARG A 413 2.71 -17.27 2.48
N ASP A 414 2.09 -18.25 3.13
CA ASP A 414 1.50 -18.10 4.47
C ASP A 414 0.48 -16.95 4.57
N ASN A 415 -0.24 -16.64 3.47
CA ASN A 415 -1.31 -15.63 3.46
C ASN A 415 -2.64 -16.26 3.89
N LEU A 416 -3.49 -15.48 4.55
CA LEU A 416 -4.90 -15.80 4.81
C LEU A 416 -5.76 -15.10 3.75
N ILE A 417 -6.43 -15.87 2.89
CA ILE A 417 -7.23 -15.36 1.78
C ILE A 417 -8.66 -15.89 1.92
N THR A 418 -9.62 -15.00 2.17
CA THR A 418 -11.02 -15.35 2.44
C THR A 418 -11.97 -14.56 1.57
N ASN A 419 -13.07 -15.18 1.15
CA ASN A 419 -14.13 -14.52 0.42
C ASN A 419 -15.49 -14.90 1.02
N GLU A 420 -15.77 -14.39 2.22
CA GLU A 420 -17.04 -14.61 2.92
C GLU A 420 -18.21 -13.85 2.27
N ALA A 421 -17.92 -12.71 1.63
CA ALA A 421 -18.89 -11.89 0.92
C ALA A 421 -19.25 -12.42 -0.48
N GLY A 422 -18.45 -13.34 -1.04
CA GLY A 422 -18.70 -13.92 -2.36
C GLY A 422 -18.35 -13.01 -3.53
N THR A 423 -17.52 -11.98 -3.34
CA THR A 423 -17.16 -10.98 -4.36
C THR A 423 -15.91 -11.33 -5.16
N GLN A 424 -15.02 -12.15 -4.59
CA GLN A 424 -13.80 -12.58 -5.26
C GLN A 424 -13.98 -13.89 -6.03
N ASP A 425 -13.64 -13.88 -7.31
CA ASP A 425 -13.66 -15.09 -8.13
C ASP A 425 -12.52 -16.03 -7.77
N TYR A 426 -11.34 -15.47 -7.47
CA TYR A 426 -10.13 -16.24 -7.22
C TYR A 426 -9.47 -15.94 -5.87
N GLY A 427 -8.87 -16.94 -5.24
CA GLY A 427 -7.94 -16.70 -4.13
C GLY A 427 -6.62 -16.15 -4.64
N ILE A 428 -5.95 -16.93 -5.50
CA ILE A 428 -4.74 -16.53 -6.22
C ILE A 428 -4.94 -16.76 -7.72
N ARG A 429 -4.70 -15.74 -8.54
CA ARG A 429 -4.85 -15.81 -10.01
C ARG A 429 -3.51 -15.52 -10.68
N CYS A 430 -3.03 -16.44 -11.51
CA CYS A 430 -1.84 -16.27 -12.33
C CYS A 430 -2.28 -16.14 -13.79
N SER A 431 -2.36 -14.91 -14.31
CA SER A 431 -2.78 -14.66 -15.69
C SER A 431 -1.59 -14.64 -16.63
N ALA A 432 -1.67 -15.42 -17.71
CA ALA A 432 -0.77 -15.34 -18.84
C ALA A 432 -1.40 -14.52 -19.97
N THR A 433 -0.52 -13.89 -20.75
CA THR A 433 -0.89 -13.19 -21.98
C THR A 433 -0.18 -13.90 -23.12
N THR A 434 -0.95 -14.39 -24.09
CA THR A 434 -0.39 -14.85 -25.37
C THR A 434 0.27 -13.64 -26.04
N ARG A 435 1.42 -13.83 -26.69
CA ARG A 435 2.05 -12.81 -27.54
C ARG A 435 1.44 -12.80 -28.93
N ALA A 436 1.69 -11.71 -29.66
CA ALA A 436 1.37 -11.61 -31.08
C ALA A 436 2.09 -12.66 -31.94
N ASP A 437 3.18 -13.26 -31.45
CA ASP A 437 3.89 -14.38 -32.10
C ASP A 437 3.32 -15.77 -31.74
N GLY A 438 2.26 -15.81 -30.92
CA GLY A 438 1.59 -17.03 -30.46
C GLY A 438 2.23 -17.69 -29.23
N ASN A 439 3.37 -17.22 -28.73
CA ASN A 439 4.00 -17.77 -27.54
C ASN A 439 3.37 -17.19 -26.27
N LEU A 440 3.12 -18.04 -25.27
CA LEU A 440 2.57 -17.62 -24.00
C LEU A 440 3.71 -17.09 -23.09
N TYR A 441 3.64 -15.83 -22.65
CA TYR A 441 4.59 -15.31 -21.67
C TYR A 441 4.18 -15.79 -20.28
N TRP A 442 5.13 -16.40 -19.60
CA TRP A 442 4.89 -17.04 -18.33
C TRP A 442 5.78 -16.56 -17.21
N ALA A 443 5.28 -16.85 -16.02
CA ALA A 443 6.00 -16.68 -14.80
C ALA A 443 7.02 -17.82 -14.63
N ASP A 444 8.29 -17.49 -14.45
CA ASP A 444 9.35 -18.45 -14.11
C ASP A 444 9.57 -18.42 -12.59
N GLY A 445 9.84 -19.56 -11.97
CA GLY A 445 10.22 -19.63 -10.56
C GLY A 445 9.13 -19.16 -9.58
N VAL A 446 7.85 -19.36 -9.89
CA VAL A 446 6.76 -19.00 -8.96
C VAL A 446 6.54 -20.10 -7.93
N LEU A 447 6.48 -19.73 -6.66
CA LEU A 447 6.18 -20.62 -5.55
C LEU A 447 4.97 -20.12 -4.76
N ILE A 448 3.93 -20.94 -4.68
CA ILE A 448 2.73 -20.68 -3.87
C ILE A 448 2.62 -21.73 -2.76
N GLU A 449 2.91 -21.33 -1.53
CA GLU A 449 3.07 -22.29 -0.42
C GLU A 449 2.47 -21.82 0.92
N GLY A 450 1.86 -22.74 1.68
CA GLY A 450 1.44 -22.47 3.06
C GLY A 450 0.26 -21.50 3.21
N ASN A 451 -0.38 -21.07 2.13
CA ASN A 451 -1.51 -20.14 2.17
C ASN A 451 -2.77 -20.85 2.69
N ARG A 452 -3.65 -20.14 3.38
CA ARG A 452 -4.99 -20.60 3.76
C ARG A 452 -6.02 -19.85 2.92
N ILE A 453 -6.72 -20.57 2.05
CA ILE A 453 -7.60 -20.01 1.02
C ILE A 453 -9.02 -20.59 1.18
N SER A 454 -10.07 -19.76 1.19
CA SER A 454 -11.46 -20.23 1.29
C SER A 454 -12.50 -19.24 0.77
N GLY A 455 -13.65 -19.73 0.30
CA GLY A 455 -14.84 -18.92 -0.02
C GLY A 455 -14.92 -18.36 -1.46
N HIS A 456 -13.93 -18.61 -2.31
CA HIS A 456 -13.87 -18.03 -3.66
C HIS A 456 -14.88 -18.64 -4.63
N GLY A 457 -15.47 -17.78 -5.49
CA GLY A 457 -16.61 -18.14 -6.34
C GLY A 457 -16.27 -18.99 -7.57
N VAL A 458 -15.04 -18.89 -8.07
CA VAL A 458 -14.57 -19.63 -9.24
C VAL A 458 -13.49 -20.64 -8.85
N GLN A 459 -12.32 -20.19 -8.40
CA GLN A 459 -11.21 -21.11 -8.03
C GLN A 459 -10.34 -20.58 -6.89
N GLN A 460 -9.85 -21.48 -6.05
CA GLN A 460 -8.97 -21.07 -4.94
C GLN A 460 -7.61 -20.61 -5.49
N ILE A 461 -7.04 -21.34 -6.45
CA ILE A 461 -5.83 -20.96 -7.20
C ILE A 461 -6.07 -21.28 -8.68
N TRP A 462 -5.76 -20.32 -9.56
CA TRP A 462 -5.80 -20.52 -11.02
C TRP A 462 -4.47 -20.17 -11.67
N TRP A 463 -4.03 -21.01 -12.59
CA TRP A 463 -2.98 -20.72 -13.58
C TRP A 463 -3.28 -21.50 -14.87
N PRO A 464 -2.95 -20.98 -16.05
CA PRO A 464 -3.06 -21.76 -17.28
C PRO A 464 -2.06 -22.94 -17.34
N VAL A 465 -2.44 -24.02 -18.02
CA VAL A 465 -1.78 -25.34 -17.91
C VAL A 465 -0.35 -25.34 -18.46
N GLU A 466 -0.01 -24.41 -19.32
CA GLU A 466 1.32 -24.33 -19.95
C GLU A 466 2.40 -23.71 -19.03
N ALA A 467 2.07 -23.38 -17.78
CA ALA A 467 3.00 -22.81 -16.79
C ALA A 467 3.82 -23.91 -16.08
N GLU A 468 4.79 -24.50 -16.76
CA GLU A 468 5.59 -25.62 -16.21
C GLU A 468 6.47 -25.25 -14.98
N GLN A 469 6.54 -23.97 -14.60
CA GLN A 469 7.44 -23.44 -13.56
C GLN A 469 6.71 -22.83 -12.33
N ILE A 470 5.40 -23.09 -12.18
CA ILE A 470 4.64 -22.73 -10.97
C ILE A 470 4.61 -23.93 -10.02
N ILE A 471 5.21 -23.78 -8.85
CA ILE A 471 5.19 -24.78 -7.77
C ILE A 471 4.12 -24.39 -6.76
N VAL A 472 3.09 -25.23 -6.61
CA VAL A 472 2.04 -25.05 -5.60
C VAL A 472 2.10 -26.19 -4.60
N ARG A 473 2.22 -25.91 -3.29
CA ARG A 473 2.29 -26.97 -2.26
C ARG A 473 1.86 -26.49 -0.87
N GLY A 474 1.30 -27.40 -0.07
CA GLY A 474 1.05 -27.14 1.36
C GLY A 474 0.04 -26.02 1.65
N ASN A 475 -0.79 -25.61 0.68
CA ASN A 475 -1.86 -24.64 0.91
C ASN A 475 -3.07 -25.34 1.56
N VAL A 476 -3.73 -24.67 2.50
CA VAL A 476 -4.97 -25.15 3.14
C VAL A 476 -6.14 -24.60 2.35
N GLY A 477 -7.04 -25.48 1.90
CA GLY A 477 -8.13 -25.13 0.99
C GLY A 477 -7.74 -25.11 -0.49
N PHE A 478 -6.54 -25.59 -0.84
CA PHE A 478 -6.15 -25.93 -2.21
C PHE A 478 -4.94 -26.87 -2.19
N ALA A 479 -4.99 -28.01 -2.89
CA ALA A 479 -3.84 -28.89 -3.00
C ALA A 479 -3.72 -29.47 -4.42
N SER A 480 -2.63 -29.10 -5.12
CA SER A 480 -2.25 -29.61 -6.45
C SER A 480 -1.28 -30.79 -6.40
N ALA A 481 -0.70 -31.07 -5.23
CA ALA A 481 0.12 -32.25 -5.02
C ALA A 481 -0.02 -32.75 -3.58
N SER A 482 -0.05 -34.06 -3.43
CA SER A 482 -0.12 -34.72 -2.13
C SER A 482 0.76 -35.94 -2.13
N ARG A 483 1.33 -36.26 -0.98
CA ARG A 483 2.23 -37.41 -0.81
C ARG A 483 2.11 -37.97 0.59
N GLY A 484 2.47 -39.23 0.73
CA GLY A 484 2.54 -39.88 2.02
C GLY A 484 2.91 -41.34 1.90
N ASP A 485 2.65 -42.06 2.99
CA ASP A 485 2.80 -43.50 3.04
C ASP A 485 1.42 -44.13 3.12
N ALA A 486 1.22 -45.24 2.43
CA ALA A 486 0.04 -46.07 2.55
C ALA A 486 0.44 -47.51 2.80
N THR A 487 -0.21 -48.16 3.77
CA THR A 487 0.07 -49.54 4.13
C THR A 487 -1.15 -50.41 3.85
N ILE A 488 -0.98 -51.42 3.00
CA ILE A 488 -1.92 -52.54 2.91
C ILE A 488 -1.59 -53.47 4.08
N ALA A 489 -2.53 -53.65 5.01
CA ALA A 489 -2.31 -54.49 6.19
C ALA A 489 -2.17 -55.97 5.80
N ALA A 490 -1.55 -56.77 6.67
CA ALA A 490 -1.41 -58.20 6.43
C ALA A 490 -2.79 -58.87 6.26
N GLY A 491 -2.98 -59.60 5.16
CA GLY A 491 -4.25 -60.24 4.82
C GLY A 491 -5.25 -59.40 4.02
N ASP A 492 -5.01 -58.09 3.85
CA ASP A 492 -5.80 -57.23 2.97
C ASP A 492 -5.20 -57.19 1.56
N GLN A 493 -6.00 -56.84 0.54
CA GLN A 493 -5.52 -56.77 -0.85
C GLN A 493 -5.45 -55.34 -1.40
N PHE A 494 -5.92 -54.36 -0.63
CA PHE A 494 -5.94 -52.98 -1.06
C PHE A 494 -5.91 -52.01 0.12
N VAL A 495 -5.55 -50.76 -0.17
CA VAL A 495 -5.70 -49.62 0.75
C VAL A 495 -6.25 -48.43 -0.03
N ILE A 496 -7.27 -47.78 0.53
CA ILE A 496 -7.79 -46.52 0.00
C ILE A 496 -6.94 -45.39 0.58
N VAL A 497 -6.31 -44.63 -0.30
CA VAL A 497 -5.44 -43.50 0.02
C VAL A 497 -6.23 -42.22 -0.16
N ALA A 498 -6.60 -41.59 0.95
CA ALA A 498 -7.12 -40.22 0.92
C ALA A 498 -5.96 -39.26 0.71
N HIS A 499 -5.95 -38.57 -0.43
CA HIS A 499 -4.84 -37.66 -0.78
C HIS A 499 -5.14 -36.20 -0.45
N GLY A 500 -6.40 -35.84 -0.20
CA GLY A 500 -6.75 -34.45 0.15
C GLY A 500 -6.38 -33.43 -0.93
N LEU A 501 -6.26 -33.90 -2.18
CA LEU A 501 -6.26 -32.99 -3.33
C LEU A 501 -7.67 -32.43 -3.44
N ASP A 502 -7.76 -31.15 -3.78
CA ASP A 502 -9.02 -30.43 -3.84
C ASP A 502 -9.44 -30.28 -5.31
N PHE A 503 -9.95 -31.36 -5.90
CA PHE A 503 -10.49 -31.33 -7.27
C PHE A 503 -11.97 -30.90 -7.32
N ASP A 504 -12.52 -30.35 -6.23
CA ASP A 504 -13.96 -30.05 -6.07
C ASP A 504 -14.53 -29.10 -7.14
N LEU A 505 -13.67 -28.36 -7.85
CA LEU A 505 -14.12 -27.36 -8.83
C LEU A 505 -14.23 -27.86 -10.27
N VAL A 506 -13.81 -29.09 -10.57
CA VAL A 506 -14.07 -29.70 -11.89
C VAL A 506 -14.56 -31.14 -11.81
N GLY A 507 -14.56 -31.78 -10.62
CA GLY A 507 -14.97 -33.19 -10.50
C GLY A 507 -14.11 -34.14 -11.36
N VAL A 508 -12.91 -33.69 -11.71
CA VAL A 508 -11.95 -34.46 -12.51
C VAL A 508 -10.98 -35.08 -11.52
N ALA A 509 -11.18 -36.36 -11.23
CA ALA A 509 -10.18 -37.17 -10.56
C ALA A 509 -8.82 -37.07 -11.29
N PRO A 510 -7.68 -37.12 -10.59
CA PRO A 510 -6.38 -37.16 -11.25
C PRO A 510 -6.34 -38.33 -12.22
N ASP A 511 -5.70 -38.15 -13.37
CA ASP A 511 -5.44 -39.26 -14.28
C ASP A 511 -4.60 -40.30 -13.50
N PRO A 512 -4.94 -41.60 -13.53
CA PRO A 512 -4.19 -42.63 -12.81
C PRO A 512 -2.68 -42.62 -13.07
N THR A 513 -2.23 -42.11 -14.22
CA THR A 513 -0.80 -41.91 -14.55
C THR A 513 -0.10 -40.85 -13.70
N GLN A 514 -0.85 -40.02 -12.99
CA GLN A 514 -0.35 -38.97 -12.10
C GLN A 514 -0.21 -39.42 -10.65
N VAL A 515 -0.72 -40.62 -10.34
CA VAL A 515 -0.52 -41.28 -9.06
C VAL A 515 0.73 -42.15 -9.16
N GLN A 516 1.85 -41.65 -8.64
CA GLN A 516 3.09 -42.41 -8.52
C GLN A 516 3.11 -43.16 -7.19
N VAL A 517 3.28 -44.48 -7.26
CA VAL A 517 3.35 -45.35 -6.08
C VAL A 517 4.65 -46.14 -6.13
N THR A 518 5.38 -46.20 -5.02
CA THR A 518 6.65 -46.91 -4.90
C THR A 518 6.66 -47.73 -3.61
N PRO A 519 6.76 -49.07 -3.68
CA PRO A 519 6.93 -49.91 -2.49
C PRO A 519 8.16 -49.48 -1.67
N THR A 520 8.04 -49.39 -0.35
CA THR A 520 9.16 -49.02 0.55
C THR A 520 10.06 -50.21 0.90
N SER A 521 9.61 -51.42 0.58
CA SER A 521 10.33 -52.70 0.76
C SER A 521 10.05 -53.62 -0.42
N GLU A 522 10.86 -54.68 -0.57
CA GLU A 522 10.52 -55.76 -1.50
C GLU A 522 9.15 -56.33 -1.13
N LEU A 523 8.27 -56.44 -2.12
CA LEU A 523 7.00 -57.14 -1.98
C LEU A 523 7.25 -58.65 -1.96
N ASP A 524 6.36 -59.40 -1.30
CA ASP A 524 6.41 -60.87 -1.30
C ASP A 524 6.50 -61.40 -2.75
N SER A 525 7.26 -62.49 -2.96
CA SER A 525 7.49 -63.05 -4.30
C SER A 525 6.17 -63.37 -5.01
N GLY A 526 5.94 -62.74 -6.17
CA GLY A 526 4.72 -62.90 -6.96
C GLY A 526 3.62 -61.88 -6.67
N VAL A 527 3.83 -60.95 -5.74
CA VAL A 527 2.91 -59.83 -5.51
C VAL A 527 3.17 -58.70 -6.51
N CYS A 528 2.17 -58.39 -7.32
CA CYS A 528 2.14 -57.21 -8.19
C CYS A 528 1.24 -56.15 -7.55
N TRP A 529 1.37 -54.88 -7.97
CA TRP A 529 0.50 -53.79 -7.50
C TRP A 529 0.00 -52.91 -8.64
N TRP A 530 -1.14 -52.23 -8.45
CA TRP A 530 -1.68 -51.23 -9.37
C TRP A 530 -2.53 -50.19 -8.63
N VAL A 531 -2.71 -49.02 -9.26
CA VAL A 531 -3.63 -47.97 -8.80
C VAL A 531 -4.98 -48.14 -9.50
N SER A 532 -6.08 -48.03 -8.75
CA SER A 532 -7.46 -48.00 -9.28
C SER A 532 -8.30 -46.97 -8.54
N ASP A 533 -9.56 -46.82 -8.99
CA ASP A 533 -10.60 -46.05 -8.29
C ASP A 533 -10.14 -44.65 -7.88
N VAL A 534 -9.45 -43.99 -8.82
CA VAL A 534 -8.96 -42.64 -8.65
C VAL A 534 -10.17 -41.70 -8.71
N THR A 535 -10.36 -40.95 -7.64
CA THR A 535 -11.41 -39.95 -7.42
C THR A 535 -10.77 -38.60 -7.12
N ASP A 536 -11.57 -37.56 -7.00
CA ASP A 536 -11.14 -36.24 -6.55
C ASP A 536 -10.48 -36.23 -5.15
N THR A 537 -10.75 -37.21 -4.30
CA THR A 537 -10.33 -37.18 -2.89
C THR A 537 -9.55 -38.41 -2.46
N SER A 538 -9.58 -39.47 -3.26
CA SER A 538 -8.91 -40.73 -2.96
C SER A 538 -8.48 -41.51 -4.21
N PHE A 539 -7.52 -42.43 -4.04
CA PHE A 539 -7.27 -43.52 -4.98
C PHE A 539 -7.06 -44.82 -4.21
N THR A 540 -7.12 -45.96 -4.88
CA THR A 540 -6.88 -47.27 -4.28
C THR A 540 -5.55 -47.85 -4.76
N ILE A 541 -4.69 -48.27 -3.83
CA ILE A 541 -3.53 -49.12 -4.15
C ILE A 541 -3.96 -50.57 -3.93
N ASN A 542 -3.83 -51.38 -4.96
CA ASN A 542 -4.17 -52.80 -4.93
C ASN A 542 -2.91 -53.65 -5.01
N THR A 543 -2.98 -54.86 -4.47
CA THR A 543 -2.04 -55.95 -4.70
C THR A 543 -2.73 -57.12 -5.41
N SER A 544 -1.97 -57.99 -6.08
CA SER A 544 -2.49 -59.18 -6.75
C SER A 544 -3.24 -60.15 -5.81
N ASP A 545 -3.78 -61.26 -6.35
CA ASP A 545 -4.65 -62.22 -5.64
C ASP A 545 -4.09 -62.85 -4.35
N VAL A 546 -2.84 -62.51 -3.98
CA VAL A 546 -2.19 -62.91 -2.73
C VAL A 546 -2.04 -61.68 -1.86
N ALA A 547 -2.82 -61.61 -0.78
CA ALA A 547 -2.63 -60.60 0.26
C ALA A 547 -1.22 -60.74 0.89
N PRO A 548 -0.49 -59.63 1.10
CA PRO A 548 0.84 -59.67 1.70
C PRO A 548 0.79 -60.28 3.10
N THR A 549 1.74 -61.16 3.40
CA THR A 549 1.79 -61.87 4.68
C THR A 549 2.30 -60.99 5.83
N GLY A 550 3.11 -59.97 5.51
CA GLY A 550 3.66 -59.00 6.47
C GLY A 550 3.06 -57.59 6.39
N GLY A 551 2.08 -57.38 5.50
CA GLY A 551 1.68 -56.04 5.05
C GLY A 551 2.71 -55.43 4.09
N SER A 552 2.28 -54.44 3.32
CA SER A 552 3.12 -53.75 2.32
C SER A 552 2.92 -52.24 2.45
N THR A 553 4.02 -51.49 2.60
CA THR A 553 3.99 -50.02 2.65
C THR A 553 4.48 -49.44 1.33
N PHE A 554 3.82 -48.38 0.90
CA PHE A 554 4.10 -47.67 -0.34
C PHE A 554 4.26 -46.19 -0.05
N ASN A 555 5.36 -45.60 -0.53
CA ASN A 555 5.44 -44.16 -0.71
C ASN A 555 4.56 -43.81 -1.92
N TRP A 556 3.72 -42.80 -1.80
CA TRP A 556 2.92 -42.32 -2.91
C TRP A 556 3.06 -40.80 -3.07
N VAL A 557 2.93 -40.36 -4.32
CA VAL A 557 2.84 -38.96 -4.72
C VAL A 557 1.73 -38.88 -5.77
N CYS A 558 0.74 -38.03 -5.54
CA CYS A 558 -0.27 -37.68 -6.51
C CYS A 558 -0.07 -36.21 -6.89
N VAL A 559 0.02 -35.92 -8.19
CA VAL A 559 0.18 -34.56 -8.72
C VAL A 559 -0.98 -34.20 -9.63
N GLU A 560 -1.38 -32.94 -9.65
CA GLU A 560 -2.23 -32.33 -10.67
C GLU A 560 -1.45 -32.21 -12.00
N ARG A 561 -2.15 -32.15 -13.14
CA ARG A 561 -1.53 -32.33 -14.47
C ARG A 561 -1.14 -31.01 -15.08
#